data_AF-A0A3R7VVZ5-F1
#
_entry.id   AF-A0A3R7VVZ5-F1
#
_cell.length_a   1.000
_cell.length_b   1.000
_cell.length_c   1.000
_cell.angle_alpha   90.00
_cell.angle_beta   90.00
_cell.angle_gamma   90.00
#
_symmetry.space_group_name_H-M   'P 1'
#
loop_
_entity.id
_entity.type
_entity.pdbx_description
1 polymer ?
#
loop_
_entity_poly.entity_id
_entity_poly.type
_entity_poly.pdbx_seq_one_letter_code
_entity_poly.pdbx_strand_id
1 'polypeptide(L)'
;MVKPGAPYPTICEVLVLMINGRGVKVKASFLSSLLQATLIMMHVDVSRNEGVLVFTLEGRLDGHGAGILEEVVRSAFHDDDTSAALDMTAVAYLSSAGIRSLLTLSKEVKRRGGVMALAGVQEYPLKVLKMAGFHSIFSITPTVEEAVRISGKGGIALSLIDELTTPSVKHDGVQYQIERAGTDPARLKVIGSLENLLRSRITLEDLALTSFTDVKYSIGLGALSPDPTSALPLLGEMIMLHGSMVWLPTDGNDTPDFLAPVGDDPGIPVYAAFNVTLEGPFHEYISFDADDPDGIALDDLYRRIFSFAKARRKDFKGVVAVSIAGVSAGVTGSAIIRAPLREYAGELKGTIMDEDVIGDWCTVNTDPLHTGDTLISFGVGVDTTTDLSSYDPVALHSLAYIHPSHTGNADLKLHNHGVIFRGVPWDKNASLEKLIQTLLEEAEVAEMRHLLGSTRLRRGKIGVAYISGISEV
;
A
#
# COMPACT_ATOMS: atom_id res chain seq x y z
N MET A 1 18.53 -84.39 -9.43
CA MET A 1 17.83 -84.68 -10.71
C MET A 1 16.39 -84.17 -10.61
N VAL A 2 16.12 -82.93 -11.06
CA VAL A 2 14.85 -82.33 -11.53
C VAL A 2 15.27 -81.12 -12.40
N LYS A 3 14.56 -80.85 -13.50
CA LYS A 3 14.98 -80.09 -14.71
C LYS A 3 15.18 -78.56 -14.53
N PRO A 4 16.04 -77.91 -15.34
CA PRO A 4 16.09 -76.46 -15.50
C PRO A 4 15.11 -75.96 -16.58
N GLY A 5 14.35 -74.89 -16.27
CA GLY A 5 13.51 -74.16 -17.23
C GLY A 5 12.13 -73.76 -16.71
N ALA A 6 12.05 -72.65 -15.96
CA ALA A 6 10.85 -71.83 -15.78
C ALA A 6 11.27 -70.40 -15.34
N PRO A 7 10.61 -69.32 -15.83
CA PRO A 7 10.96 -67.95 -15.51
C PRO A 7 10.56 -67.62 -14.06
N TYR A 8 11.42 -66.89 -13.35
CA TYR A 8 11.10 -66.30 -12.05
C TYR A 8 9.85 -65.41 -12.16
N PRO A 9 8.90 -65.46 -11.21
CA PRO A 9 7.80 -64.50 -11.19
C PRO A 9 8.36 -63.10 -10.87
N THR A 10 7.95 -62.13 -11.68
CA THR A 10 8.21 -60.70 -11.49
C THR A 10 7.81 -60.28 -10.07
N ILE A 11 8.79 -59.90 -9.24
CA ILE A 11 8.51 -59.30 -7.94
C ILE A 11 7.87 -57.93 -8.22
N CYS A 12 6.59 -57.77 -7.89
CA CYS A 12 5.98 -56.44 -7.79
C CYS A 12 6.61 -55.72 -6.60
N GLU A 13 7.47 -54.74 -6.85
CA GLU A 13 8.00 -53.87 -5.80
C GLU A 13 6.89 -52.97 -5.23
N VAL A 14 6.63 -53.11 -3.93
CA VAL A 14 5.67 -52.31 -3.17
C VAL A 14 6.47 -51.49 -2.16
N LEU A 15 6.36 -50.16 -2.25
CA LEU A 15 6.96 -49.24 -1.28
C LEU A 15 5.92 -48.92 -0.18
N VAL A 16 6.37 -48.72 1.05
CA VAL A 16 5.51 -48.31 2.17
C VAL A 16 5.72 -46.82 2.43
N LEU A 17 4.68 -46.00 2.21
CA LEU A 17 4.67 -44.59 2.57
C LEU A 17 4.02 -44.39 3.93
N MET A 18 4.61 -43.50 4.73
CA MET A 18 4.07 -43.10 6.03
C MET A 18 3.28 -41.81 5.85
N ILE A 19 1.96 -41.86 6.01
CA ILE A 19 1.08 -40.68 6.01
C ILE A 19 0.42 -40.61 7.38
N ASN A 20 0.60 -39.51 8.11
CA ASN A 20 0.08 -39.32 9.48
C ASN A 20 0.38 -40.51 10.43
N GLY A 21 1.60 -41.06 10.35
CA GLY A 21 2.04 -42.17 11.19
C GLY A 21 1.49 -43.56 10.83
N ARG A 22 0.71 -43.69 9.75
CA ARG A 22 0.21 -44.99 9.26
C ARG A 22 0.89 -45.37 7.95
N GLY A 23 1.38 -46.62 7.89
CA GLY A 23 2.00 -47.18 6.70
C GLY A 23 0.97 -47.59 5.66
N VAL A 24 0.97 -46.91 4.51
CA VAL A 24 0.14 -47.25 3.35
C VAL A 24 1.02 -47.97 2.32
N LYS A 25 0.62 -49.16 1.90
CA LYS A 25 1.30 -49.91 0.83
C LYS A 25 0.89 -49.33 -0.51
N VAL A 26 1.84 -48.74 -1.23
CA VAL A 26 1.61 -48.15 -2.56
C VAL A 26 2.45 -48.90 -3.58
N LYS A 27 1.86 -49.25 -4.73
CA LYS A 27 2.62 -49.86 -5.83
C LYS A 27 3.66 -48.86 -6.32
N ALA A 28 4.91 -49.30 -6.56
CA ALA A 28 5.96 -48.43 -7.09
C ALA A 28 5.56 -47.72 -8.40
N SER A 29 4.74 -48.38 -9.23
CA SER A 29 4.17 -47.78 -10.45
C SER A 29 3.23 -46.60 -10.19
N PHE A 30 2.52 -46.59 -9.07
CA PHE A 30 1.60 -45.52 -8.68
C PHE A 30 2.35 -44.32 -8.10
N LEU A 31 3.47 -44.58 -7.39
CA LEU A 31 4.42 -43.53 -6.99
C LEU A 31 5.15 -42.93 -8.18
N SER A 32 5.59 -43.76 -9.12
CA SER A 32 6.15 -43.30 -10.40
C SER A 32 5.15 -42.46 -11.18
N SER A 33 3.86 -42.83 -11.20
CA SER A 33 2.83 -42.03 -11.88
C SER A 33 2.49 -40.75 -11.13
N LEU A 34 2.55 -40.73 -9.79
CA LEU A 34 2.39 -39.53 -8.99
C LEU A 34 3.58 -38.58 -9.17
N LEU A 35 4.82 -39.07 -9.13
CA LEU A 35 6.03 -38.31 -9.45
C LEU A 35 6.02 -37.80 -10.91
N GLN A 36 5.56 -38.61 -11.86
CA GLN A 36 5.33 -38.15 -13.24
C GLN A 36 4.22 -37.11 -13.30
N ALA A 37 3.12 -37.25 -12.55
CA ALA A 37 2.05 -36.27 -12.50
C ALA A 37 2.51 -34.95 -11.88
N THR A 38 3.38 -34.97 -10.86
CA THR A 38 4.03 -33.79 -10.31
C THR A 38 4.98 -33.14 -11.32
N LEU A 39 5.69 -33.92 -12.15
CA LEU A 39 6.50 -33.42 -13.27
C LEU A 39 5.69 -32.86 -14.47
N ILE A 40 4.36 -33.05 -14.48
CA ILE A 40 3.47 -32.60 -15.58
C ILE A 40 2.73 -31.30 -15.21
N MET A 41 2.63 -30.97 -13.93
CA MET A 41 1.96 -29.77 -13.42
C MET A 41 2.84 -28.53 -13.62
N MET A 42 2.20 -27.39 -13.87
CA MET A 42 2.88 -26.10 -13.88
C MET A 42 3.24 -25.70 -12.45
N HIS A 43 4.52 -25.42 -12.21
CA HIS A 43 5.01 -24.76 -11.01
C HIS A 43 5.47 -23.35 -11.37
N VAL A 44 5.12 -22.38 -10.52
CA VAL A 44 5.51 -20.98 -10.69
C VAL A 44 6.11 -20.49 -9.38
N ASP A 45 7.41 -20.26 -9.38
CA ASP A 45 8.10 -19.55 -8.31
C ASP A 45 8.20 -18.07 -8.67
N VAL A 46 8.18 -17.20 -7.65
CA VAL A 46 8.30 -15.75 -7.83
C VAL A 46 9.44 -15.22 -6.99
N SER A 47 10.26 -14.37 -7.60
CA SER A 47 11.30 -13.60 -6.92
C SER A 47 11.39 -12.18 -7.48
N ARG A 48 12.12 -11.30 -6.80
CA ARG A 48 12.42 -9.94 -7.28
C ARG A 48 13.92 -9.77 -7.40
N ASN A 49 14.38 -9.34 -8.57
CA ASN A 49 15.80 -9.12 -8.85
C ASN A 49 15.97 -7.76 -9.51
N GLU A 50 16.76 -6.86 -8.91
CA GLU A 50 17.01 -5.49 -9.40
C GLU A 50 15.72 -4.71 -9.75
N GLY A 51 14.65 -4.89 -8.96
CA GLY A 51 13.36 -4.24 -9.19
C GLY A 51 12.53 -4.82 -10.34
N VAL A 52 12.92 -5.99 -10.87
CA VAL A 52 12.16 -6.76 -11.88
C VAL A 52 11.53 -7.99 -11.20
N LEU A 53 10.24 -8.21 -11.44
CA LEU A 53 9.54 -9.40 -10.97
C LEU A 53 9.89 -10.60 -11.86
N VAL A 54 10.47 -11.64 -11.27
CA VAL A 54 10.95 -12.84 -11.97
C VAL A 54 10.02 -14.02 -11.66
N PHE A 55 9.36 -14.55 -12.69
CA PHE A 55 8.55 -15.76 -12.61
C PHE A 55 9.35 -16.94 -13.15
N THR A 56 9.64 -17.93 -12.31
CA THR A 56 10.31 -19.16 -12.73
C THR A 56 9.29 -20.24 -13.01
N LEU A 57 9.22 -20.68 -14.28
CA LEU A 57 8.20 -21.60 -14.76
C LEU A 57 8.79 -22.99 -15.01
N GLU A 58 8.21 -24.00 -14.37
CA GLU A 58 8.56 -25.40 -14.58
C GLU A 58 7.32 -26.20 -15.02
N GLY A 59 7.48 -27.03 -16.06
CA GLY A 59 6.43 -27.93 -16.55
C GLY A 59 5.79 -27.47 -17.86
N ARG A 60 4.45 -27.46 -17.92
CA ARG A 60 3.67 -27.26 -19.16
C ARG A 60 2.81 -26.00 -19.11
N LEU A 61 3.06 -25.06 -20.01
CA LEU A 61 2.22 -23.86 -20.16
C LEU A 61 1.09 -24.13 -21.17
N ASP A 62 0.19 -25.04 -20.80
CA ASP A 62 -1.04 -25.35 -21.51
C ASP A 62 -2.27 -24.66 -20.88
N GLY A 63 -3.49 -25.12 -21.16
CA GLY A 63 -4.70 -24.47 -20.63
C GLY A 63 -4.77 -24.47 -19.10
N HIS A 64 -4.26 -25.52 -18.45
CA HIS A 64 -4.24 -25.59 -17.00
C HIS A 64 -3.11 -24.74 -16.42
N GLY A 65 -1.90 -24.86 -16.99
CA GLY A 65 -0.75 -24.05 -16.56
C GLY A 65 -0.93 -22.56 -16.76
N ALA A 66 -1.68 -22.15 -17.80
CA ALA A 66 -2.03 -20.75 -18.02
C ALA A 66 -2.88 -20.16 -16.88
N GLY A 67 -3.86 -20.92 -16.36
CA GLY A 67 -4.67 -20.49 -15.22
C GLY A 67 -3.86 -20.31 -13.94
N ILE A 68 -2.93 -21.25 -13.67
CA ILE A 68 -2.00 -21.16 -12.53
C ILE A 68 -1.12 -19.90 -12.66
N LEU A 69 -0.53 -19.67 -13.83
CA LEU A 69 0.28 -18.48 -14.07
C LEU A 69 -0.51 -17.18 -13.86
N GLU A 70 -1.75 -17.11 -14.37
CA GLU A 70 -2.59 -15.92 -14.23
C GLU A 70 -2.95 -15.61 -12.77
N GLU A 71 -3.21 -16.64 -11.95
CA GLU A 71 -3.46 -16.49 -10.52
C GLU A 71 -2.22 -16.02 -9.78
N VAL A 72 -1.07 -16.66 -10.01
CA VAL A 72 0.20 -16.30 -9.38
C VAL A 72 0.61 -14.88 -9.76
N VAL A 73 0.50 -14.51 -11.03
CA VAL A 73 0.75 -13.14 -11.51
C VAL A 73 -0.12 -12.14 -10.75
N ARG A 74 -1.42 -12.39 -10.60
CA ARG A 74 -2.33 -11.48 -9.90
C ARG A 74 -1.93 -11.29 -8.43
N SER A 75 -1.50 -12.37 -7.76
CA SER A 75 -1.06 -12.29 -6.36
C SER A 75 0.33 -11.72 -6.16
N ALA A 76 1.19 -11.80 -7.19
CA ALA A 76 2.61 -11.48 -7.07
C ALA A 76 2.94 -10.02 -7.38
N PHE A 77 2.22 -9.39 -8.32
CA PHE A 77 2.48 -8.00 -8.68
C PHE A 77 2.14 -7.07 -7.52
N HIS A 78 3.14 -6.34 -7.04
CA HIS A 78 2.93 -5.14 -6.25
C HIS A 78 2.64 -3.95 -7.18
N ASP A 79 2.09 -2.86 -6.64
CA ASP A 79 1.75 -1.69 -7.45
C ASP A 79 2.99 -1.03 -8.07
N ASP A 80 4.16 -1.17 -7.46
CA ASP A 80 5.44 -0.66 -7.96
C ASP A 80 6.25 -1.62 -8.84
N ASP A 81 5.79 -2.86 -9.01
CA ASP A 81 6.36 -3.78 -9.99
C ASP A 81 5.95 -3.31 -11.39
N THR A 82 6.89 -2.73 -12.14
CA THR A 82 6.62 -2.20 -13.50
C THR A 82 7.02 -3.17 -14.59
N SER A 83 8.06 -3.99 -14.35
CA SER A 83 8.70 -4.87 -15.32
C SER A 83 8.72 -6.32 -14.85
N ALA A 84 8.76 -7.26 -15.80
CA ALA A 84 8.82 -8.68 -15.48
C ALA A 84 9.82 -9.46 -16.35
N ALA A 85 10.32 -10.56 -15.82
CA ALA A 85 11.06 -11.57 -16.55
C ALA A 85 10.45 -12.95 -16.28
N LEU A 86 10.33 -13.79 -17.30
CA LEU A 86 9.83 -15.16 -17.15
C LEU A 86 10.95 -16.12 -17.52
N ASP A 87 11.40 -16.92 -16.56
CA ASP A 87 12.30 -18.03 -16.82
C ASP A 87 11.52 -19.20 -17.40
N MET A 88 11.76 -19.46 -18.68
CA MET A 88 11.14 -20.50 -19.48
C MET A 88 12.06 -21.71 -19.68
N THR A 89 13.20 -21.78 -18.96
CA THR A 89 14.19 -22.85 -19.11
C THR A 89 13.62 -24.25 -18.84
N ALA A 90 12.73 -24.37 -17.87
CA ALA A 90 12.07 -25.63 -17.49
C ALA A 90 10.66 -25.79 -18.10
N VAL A 91 10.27 -24.92 -19.04
CA VAL A 91 8.98 -25.04 -19.75
C VAL A 91 9.14 -25.92 -20.98
N ALA A 92 8.69 -27.17 -20.87
CA ALA A 92 8.81 -28.16 -21.93
C ALA A 92 7.72 -28.03 -23.01
N TYR A 93 6.61 -27.34 -22.72
CA TYR A 93 5.45 -27.28 -23.60
C TYR A 93 4.71 -25.94 -23.53
N LEU A 94 4.21 -25.47 -24.67
CA LEU A 94 3.44 -24.24 -24.81
C LEU A 94 2.22 -24.48 -25.73
N SER A 95 1.03 -24.09 -25.29
CA SER A 95 -0.20 -24.12 -26.11
C SER A 95 -0.71 -22.71 -26.46
N SER A 96 -1.78 -22.62 -27.25
CA SER A 96 -2.44 -21.35 -27.56
C SER A 96 -2.98 -20.63 -26.31
N ALA A 97 -3.35 -21.36 -25.25
CA ALA A 97 -3.74 -20.76 -23.97
C ALA A 97 -2.54 -20.14 -23.26
N GLY A 98 -1.40 -20.83 -23.24
CA GLY A 98 -0.15 -20.29 -22.69
C GLY A 98 0.35 -19.05 -23.42
N ILE A 99 0.22 -19.01 -24.75
CA ILE A 99 0.55 -17.79 -25.52
C ILE A 99 -0.34 -16.63 -25.08
N ARG A 100 -1.65 -16.86 -24.89
CA ARG A 100 -2.57 -15.81 -24.45
C ARG A 100 -2.22 -15.29 -23.06
N SER A 101 -1.88 -16.16 -22.10
CA SER A 101 -1.49 -15.71 -20.75
C SER A 101 -0.21 -14.86 -20.80
N LEU A 102 0.80 -15.26 -21.59
CA LEU A 102 2.01 -14.46 -21.83
C LEU A 102 1.70 -13.09 -22.45
N LEU A 103 0.76 -13.03 -23.40
CA LEU A 103 0.35 -11.76 -24.02
C LEU A 103 -0.42 -10.86 -23.05
N THR A 104 -1.28 -11.42 -22.20
CA THR A 104 -1.99 -10.69 -21.15
C THR A 104 -1.00 -10.06 -20.17
N LEU A 105 -0.03 -10.84 -19.69
CA LEU A 105 1.03 -10.33 -18.81
C LEU A 105 1.88 -9.26 -19.50
N SER A 106 2.25 -9.46 -20.77
CA SER A 106 3.02 -8.46 -21.53
C SER A 106 2.28 -7.13 -21.68
N LYS A 107 0.95 -7.18 -21.89
CA LYS A 107 0.11 -5.98 -21.93
C LYS A 107 0.03 -5.30 -20.57
N GLU A 108 -0.08 -6.06 -19.49
CA GLU A 108 -0.11 -5.52 -18.13
C GLU A 108 1.22 -4.83 -17.78
N VAL A 109 2.35 -5.49 -18.01
CA VAL A 109 3.70 -4.89 -17.85
C VAL A 109 3.86 -3.63 -18.68
N LYS A 110 3.35 -3.63 -19.93
CA LYS A 110 3.38 -2.44 -20.79
C LYS A 110 2.49 -1.32 -20.26
N ARG A 111 1.31 -1.63 -19.71
CA ARG A 111 0.41 -0.65 -19.05
C ARG A 111 1.11 0.00 -17.85
N ARG A 112 1.92 -0.77 -17.13
CA ARG A 112 2.77 -0.31 -16.01
C ARG A 112 4.04 0.44 -16.45
N GLY A 113 4.20 0.70 -17.76
CA GLY A 113 5.35 1.42 -18.31
C GLY A 113 6.65 0.63 -18.31
N GLY A 114 6.63 -0.67 -18.01
CA GLY A 114 7.82 -1.51 -17.98
C GLY A 114 7.98 -2.40 -19.21
N VAL A 115 8.94 -3.31 -19.11
CA VAL A 115 9.34 -4.24 -20.16
C VAL A 115 9.23 -5.66 -19.63
N MET A 116 8.66 -6.55 -20.47
CA MET A 116 8.60 -7.98 -20.21
C MET A 116 9.60 -8.71 -21.10
N ALA A 117 10.36 -9.63 -20.51
CA ALA A 117 11.28 -10.51 -21.22
C ALA A 117 11.04 -11.98 -20.89
N LEU A 118 11.26 -12.85 -21.88
CA LEU A 118 11.29 -14.31 -21.70
C LEU A 118 12.75 -14.77 -21.71
N ALA A 119 13.17 -15.54 -20.72
CA ALA A 119 14.50 -16.11 -20.60
C ALA A 119 14.48 -17.60 -20.93
N GLY A 120 15.49 -18.09 -21.64
CA GLY A 120 15.75 -19.53 -21.77
C GLY A 120 14.65 -20.34 -22.47
N VAL A 121 13.90 -19.72 -23.39
CA VAL A 121 12.79 -20.38 -24.11
C VAL A 121 13.30 -21.61 -24.87
N GLN A 122 12.78 -22.79 -24.50
CA GLN A 122 13.15 -24.06 -25.11
C GLN A 122 12.73 -24.18 -26.58
N GLU A 123 13.35 -25.11 -27.33
CA GLU A 123 13.18 -25.24 -28.78
C GLU A 123 11.71 -25.42 -29.19
N TYR A 124 10.95 -26.28 -28.49
CA TYR A 124 9.55 -26.55 -28.81
C TYR A 124 8.65 -25.32 -28.54
N PRO A 125 8.63 -24.70 -27.33
CA PRO A 125 7.94 -23.42 -27.11
C PRO A 125 8.34 -22.31 -28.10
N LEU A 126 9.62 -22.20 -28.46
CA LEU A 126 10.08 -21.20 -29.43
C LEU A 126 9.51 -21.45 -30.83
N LYS A 127 9.46 -22.72 -31.29
CA LYS A 127 8.79 -23.08 -32.55
C LYS A 127 7.31 -22.71 -32.52
N VAL A 128 6.62 -22.99 -31.41
CA VAL A 128 5.20 -22.63 -31.23
C VAL A 128 5.00 -21.10 -31.31
N LEU A 129 5.82 -20.30 -30.62
CA LEU A 129 5.77 -18.83 -30.69
C LEU A 129 6.02 -18.30 -32.11
N LYS A 130 6.96 -18.90 -32.85
CA LYS A 130 7.26 -18.52 -34.24
C LYS A 130 6.11 -18.88 -35.18
N MET A 131 5.57 -20.09 -35.08
CA MET A 131 4.43 -20.54 -35.89
C MET A 131 3.18 -19.69 -35.66
N ALA A 132 2.96 -19.25 -34.41
CA ALA A 132 1.84 -18.39 -34.07
C ALA A 132 2.09 -16.90 -34.36
N GLY A 133 3.30 -16.52 -34.81
CA GLY A 133 3.64 -15.12 -35.14
C GLY A 133 3.90 -14.21 -33.94
N PHE A 134 4.02 -14.74 -32.72
CA PHE A 134 4.16 -13.95 -31.49
C PHE A 134 5.61 -13.78 -31.01
N HIS A 135 6.57 -14.49 -31.61
CA HIS A 135 7.98 -14.41 -31.20
C HIS A 135 8.59 -12.99 -31.27
N SER A 136 8.09 -12.11 -32.14
CA SER A 136 8.56 -10.73 -32.29
C SER A 136 7.93 -9.74 -31.30
N ILE A 137 6.89 -10.17 -30.56
CA ILE A 137 6.26 -9.35 -29.52
C ILE A 137 7.06 -9.42 -28.23
N PHE A 138 7.67 -10.57 -27.94
CA PHE A 138 8.42 -10.81 -26.72
C PHE A 138 9.90 -10.51 -26.91
N SER A 139 10.50 -9.85 -25.92
CA SER A 139 11.96 -9.79 -25.81
C SER A 139 12.44 -11.16 -25.30
N ILE A 140 13.00 -11.98 -26.18
CA ILE A 140 13.50 -13.32 -25.82
C ILE A 140 15.02 -13.27 -25.64
N THR A 141 15.49 -13.73 -24.48
CA THR A 141 16.89 -13.72 -24.09
C THR A 141 17.37 -15.12 -23.69
N PRO A 142 18.67 -15.42 -23.77
CA PRO A 142 19.18 -16.75 -23.42
C PRO A 142 19.13 -17.07 -21.92
N THR A 143 19.26 -16.06 -21.05
CA THR A 143 19.38 -16.25 -19.59
C THR A 143 18.49 -15.28 -18.81
N VAL A 144 18.21 -15.63 -17.55
CA VAL A 144 17.39 -14.80 -16.64
C VAL A 144 18.06 -13.47 -16.34
N GLU A 145 19.39 -13.46 -16.17
CA GLU A 145 20.16 -12.24 -15.91
C GLU A 145 20.03 -11.23 -17.05
N GLU A 146 20.06 -11.71 -18.29
CA GLU A 146 19.90 -10.84 -19.46
C GLU A 146 18.46 -10.31 -19.58
N ALA A 147 17.46 -11.15 -19.28
CA ALA A 147 16.06 -10.75 -19.20
C ALA A 147 15.86 -9.65 -18.15
N VAL A 148 16.37 -9.84 -16.92
CA VAL A 148 16.32 -8.85 -15.84
C VAL A 148 16.97 -7.54 -16.28
N ARG A 149 18.16 -7.60 -16.88
CA ARG A 149 18.89 -6.40 -17.34
C ARG A 149 18.13 -5.58 -18.38
N ILE A 150 17.48 -6.22 -19.36
CA ILE A 150 16.70 -5.48 -20.38
C ILE A 150 15.37 -4.99 -19.82
N SER A 151 14.75 -5.76 -18.93
CA SER A 151 13.50 -5.40 -18.26
C SER A 151 13.69 -4.23 -17.30
N GLY A 152 14.85 -4.12 -16.63
CA GLY A 152 15.24 -2.98 -15.80
C GLY A 152 15.54 -1.72 -16.61
N LYS A 153 16.11 -1.85 -17.83
CA LYS A 153 16.51 -0.71 -18.68
C LYS A 153 15.36 0.13 -19.23
N GLY A 154 14.16 -0.43 -19.36
CA GLY A 154 12.97 0.33 -19.77
C GLY A 154 12.63 1.49 -18.82
N GLY A 155 12.95 1.35 -17.53
CA GLY A 155 12.79 2.40 -16.52
C GLY A 155 13.98 3.38 -16.42
N ILE A 156 15.17 2.97 -16.87
CA ILE A 156 16.45 3.70 -16.71
C ILE A 156 16.60 4.83 -17.74
N ALA A 157 16.14 4.64 -18.98
CA ALA A 157 16.29 5.65 -20.04
C ALA A 157 15.49 6.94 -19.76
N LEU A 158 14.37 6.84 -19.03
CA LEU A 158 13.60 7.98 -18.55
C LEU A 158 14.13 8.52 -17.21
N SER A 159 14.61 7.68 -16.29
CA SER A 159 15.15 8.15 -14.99
C SER A 159 16.45 8.95 -15.13
N LEU A 160 17.31 8.60 -16.09
CA LEU A 160 18.55 9.32 -16.32
C LEU A 160 18.34 10.76 -16.79
N ILE A 161 17.21 11.06 -17.45
CA ILE A 161 16.90 12.43 -17.90
C ILE A 161 16.37 13.28 -16.74
N ASP A 162 15.56 12.70 -15.84
CA ASP A 162 15.07 13.39 -14.64
C ASP A 162 16.18 13.61 -13.59
N GLU A 163 17.05 12.62 -13.36
CA GLU A 163 18.21 12.72 -12.45
C GLU A 163 19.19 13.85 -12.81
N LEU A 164 19.27 14.21 -14.10
CA LEU A 164 20.16 15.25 -14.59
C LEU A 164 19.66 16.67 -14.32
N THR A 165 18.41 16.86 -13.90
CA THR A 165 17.80 18.20 -13.80
C THR A 165 17.47 18.67 -12.39
N THR A 166 17.31 17.76 -11.41
CA THR A 166 17.03 18.12 -10.02
C THR A 166 18.03 17.46 -9.05
N PRO A 167 18.74 18.21 -8.19
CA PRO A 167 19.67 17.63 -7.23
C PRO A 167 18.93 16.67 -6.28
N SER A 168 19.42 15.43 -6.18
CA SER A 168 18.97 14.48 -5.16
C SER A 168 19.92 14.50 -3.95
N VAL A 169 19.36 14.22 -2.78
CA VAL A 169 20.11 14.09 -1.51
C VAL A 169 19.87 12.70 -0.98
N LYS A 170 20.94 12.00 -0.58
CA LYS A 170 20.84 10.66 0.02
C LYS A 170 21.12 10.74 1.51
N HIS A 171 20.27 10.13 2.32
CA HIS A 171 20.44 10.06 3.78
C HIS A 171 19.85 8.74 4.29
N ASP A 172 20.59 8.02 5.14
CA ASP A 172 20.20 6.73 5.74
C ASP A 172 19.67 5.70 4.72
N GLY A 173 20.31 5.61 3.54
CA GLY A 173 19.87 4.67 2.50
C GLY A 173 18.60 5.08 1.76
N VAL A 174 18.10 6.31 1.95
CA VAL A 174 16.94 6.84 1.23
C VAL A 174 17.37 8.02 0.37
N GLN A 175 17.01 7.98 -0.90
CA GLN A 175 17.21 9.07 -1.85
C GLN A 175 16.00 10.00 -1.81
N TYR A 176 16.24 11.31 -1.78
CA TYR A 176 15.22 12.35 -1.79
C TYR A 176 15.46 13.33 -2.94
N GLN A 177 14.39 13.69 -3.63
CA GLN A 177 14.37 14.79 -4.59
C GLN A 177 13.33 15.80 -4.14
N ILE A 178 13.70 17.09 -4.08
CA ILE A 178 12.86 18.10 -3.44
C ILE A 178 12.64 19.27 -4.38
N GLU A 179 11.38 19.55 -4.64
CA GLU A 179 10.90 20.60 -5.53
C GLU A 179 10.15 21.64 -4.71
N ARG A 180 10.38 22.93 -5.03
CA ARG A 180 9.68 24.03 -4.38
C ARG A 180 8.40 24.33 -5.14
N ALA A 181 7.35 24.66 -4.39
CA ALA A 181 6.03 24.95 -4.94
C ALA A 181 5.46 26.26 -4.36
N GLY A 182 4.33 26.21 -3.65
CA GLY A 182 3.60 27.38 -3.18
C GLY A 182 4.38 28.24 -2.19
N THR A 183 4.10 29.55 -2.24
CA THR A 183 4.66 30.54 -1.30
C THR A 183 3.62 31.17 -0.39
N ASP A 184 2.33 30.96 -0.67
CA ASP A 184 1.24 31.51 0.13
C ASP A 184 1.15 30.81 1.48
N PRO A 185 0.69 31.51 2.55
CA PRO A 185 0.56 30.91 3.87
C PRO A 185 -0.37 29.69 3.86
N ALA A 186 0.06 28.60 4.49
CA ALA A 186 -0.81 27.49 4.84
C ALA A 186 -1.22 27.55 6.31
N ARG A 187 -2.43 27.10 6.63
CA ARG A 187 -3.03 27.05 7.96
C ARG A 187 -3.75 25.73 8.17
N LEU A 188 -3.98 25.37 9.43
CA LEU A 188 -4.86 24.27 9.80
C LEU A 188 -6.13 24.83 10.41
N LYS A 189 -7.27 24.41 9.88
CA LYS A 189 -8.58 24.66 10.47
C LYS A 189 -9.02 23.42 11.24
N VAL A 190 -9.31 23.61 12.52
CA VAL A 190 -9.80 22.56 13.42
C VAL A 190 -11.28 22.80 13.69
N ILE A 191 -12.08 21.76 13.56
CA ILE A 191 -13.49 21.73 13.99
C ILE A 191 -13.58 20.76 15.15
N GLY A 192 -14.33 21.12 16.19
CA GLY A 192 -14.57 20.24 17.34
C GLY A 192 -13.37 20.12 18.28
N SER A 193 -13.42 19.14 19.19
CA SER A 193 -12.43 19.00 20.26
C SER A 193 -11.84 17.59 20.31
N LEU A 194 -10.53 17.50 20.06
CA LEU A 194 -9.77 16.26 20.22
C LEU A 194 -9.85 15.76 21.68
N GLU A 195 -9.93 16.66 22.66
CA GLU A 195 -10.15 16.27 24.05
C GLU A 195 -11.51 15.59 24.26
N ASN A 196 -12.59 16.15 23.68
CA ASN A 196 -13.90 15.54 23.80
C ASN A 196 -13.94 14.17 23.11
N LEU A 197 -13.27 14.02 21.97
CA LEU A 197 -13.09 12.74 21.31
C LEU A 197 -12.35 11.75 22.23
N LEU A 198 -11.15 12.10 22.68
CA LEU A 198 -10.31 11.20 23.46
C LEU A 198 -10.93 10.81 24.81
N ARG A 199 -11.79 11.66 25.39
CA ARG A 199 -12.45 11.40 26.67
C ARG A 199 -13.88 10.89 26.51
N SER A 200 -14.29 10.52 25.30
CA SER A 200 -15.63 10.05 24.98
C SER A 200 -16.73 10.98 25.49
N ARG A 201 -16.66 12.28 25.17
CA ARG A 201 -17.58 13.33 25.66
C ARG A 201 -18.48 13.92 24.59
N ILE A 202 -18.42 13.41 23.36
CA ILE A 202 -19.15 13.93 22.20
C ILE A 202 -20.66 13.78 22.42
N THR A 203 -21.40 14.81 22.03
CA THR A 203 -22.85 14.88 22.02
C THR A 203 -23.36 15.45 20.70
N LEU A 204 -24.68 15.50 20.54
CA LEU A 204 -25.33 16.08 19.36
C LEU A 204 -24.90 17.53 19.09
N GLU A 205 -24.64 18.31 20.15
CA GLU A 205 -24.25 19.72 20.06
C GLU A 205 -22.82 19.92 19.54
N ASP A 206 -21.99 18.87 19.61
CA ASP A 206 -20.61 18.89 19.11
C ASP A 206 -20.52 18.59 17.60
N LEU A 207 -21.64 18.23 16.94
CA LEU A 207 -21.65 17.89 15.51
C LEU A 207 -21.77 19.14 14.63
N ALA A 208 -20.79 19.34 13.75
CA ALA A 208 -20.82 20.33 12.69
C ALA A 208 -21.25 19.68 11.37
N LEU A 209 -22.24 20.28 10.70
CA LEU A 209 -22.54 19.95 9.30
C LEU A 209 -21.41 20.49 8.42
N THR A 210 -20.78 19.62 7.65
CA THR A 210 -19.68 19.96 6.74
C THR A 210 -19.95 19.42 5.34
N SER A 211 -19.17 19.92 4.38
CA SER A 211 -19.06 19.34 3.04
C SER A 211 -17.62 18.94 2.80
N PHE A 212 -17.44 17.93 1.95
CA PHE A 212 -16.13 17.42 1.55
C PHE A 212 -15.77 17.84 0.12
N THR A 213 -16.70 18.38 -0.67
CA THR A 213 -16.52 18.68 -2.11
C THR A 213 -15.43 19.72 -2.38
N ASP A 214 -15.36 20.76 -1.55
CA ASP A 214 -14.32 21.79 -1.65
C ASP A 214 -13.05 21.46 -0.83
N VAL A 215 -13.04 20.31 -0.15
CA VAL A 215 -11.96 19.91 0.75
C VAL A 215 -10.89 19.14 -0.03
N LYS A 216 -9.69 19.71 -0.07
CA LYS A 216 -8.53 19.04 -0.68
C LYS A 216 -7.89 18.01 0.23
N TYR A 217 -7.73 18.35 1.50
CA TYR A 217 -7.06 17.51 2.49
C TYR A 217 -7.67 17.75 3.88
N SER A 218 -8.26 16.72 4.47
CA SER A 218 -8.76 16.74 5.84
C SER A 218 -8.71 15.34 6.44
N ILE A 219 -8.51 15.25 7.75
CA ILE A 219 -8.70 14.04 8.55
C ILE A 219 -9.61 14.35 9.73
N GLY A 220 -10.28 13.34 10.28
CA GLY A 220 -11.12 13.56 11.45
C GLY A 220 -12.00 12.40 11.86
N LEU A 221 -12.97 12.70 12.70
CA LEU A 221 -14.03 11.81 13.16
C LEU A 221 -15.38 12.38 12.74
N GLY A 222 -16.16 11.59 12.00
CA GLY A 222 -17.46 12.00 11.50
C GLY A 222 -18.28 10.82 11.00
N ALA A 223 -19.42 11.12 10.40
CA ALA A 223 -20.27 10.14 9.76
C ALA A 223 -21.04 10.72 8.56
N LEU A 224 -21.21 9.87 7.54
CA LEU A 224 -22.19 10.10 6.47
C LEU A 224 -23.55 9.65 6.97
N SER A 225 -24.51 10.58 7.04
CA SER A 225 -25.83 10.29 7.60
C SER A 225 -26.85 11.31 7.10
N PRO A 226 -28.14 10.94 6.94
CA PRO A 226 -29.19 11.89 6.59
C PRO A 226 -29.42 12.97 7.66
N ASP A 227 -29.16 12.67 8.92
CA ASP A 227 -29.43 13.54 10.06
C ASP A 227 -28.39 13.36 11.19
N PRO A 228 -28.21 14.36 12.07
CA PRO A 228 -27.16 14.32 13.08
C PRO A 228 -27.42 13.28 14.18
N THR A 229 -28.67 12.90 14.44
CA THR A 229 -29.00 11.89 15.47
C THR A 229 -28.56 10.51 15.00
N SER A 230 -28.86 10.18 13.75
CA SER A 230 -28.42 8.93 13.12
C SER A 230 -26.90 8.87 12.89
N ALA A 231 -26.23 10.02 12.86
CA ALA A 231 -24.78 10.12 12.70
C ALA A 231 -24.01 9.69 13.96
N LEU A 232 -24.51 10.01 15.16
CA LEU A 232 -23.83 9.78 16.44
C LEU A 232 -23.31 8.34 16.63
N PRO A 233 -24.12 7.28 16.48
CA PRO A 233 -23.64 5.91 16.70
C PRO A 233 -22.67 5.42 15.62
N LEU A 234 -22.53 6.16 14.51
CA LEU A 234 -21.68 5.80 13.39
C LEU A 234 -20.38 6.62 13.34
N LEU A 235 -20.19 7.59 14.25
CA LEU A 235 -18.99 8.43 14.26
C LEU A 235 -17.73 7.57 14.25
N GLY A 236 -16.94 7.74 13.18
CA GLY A 236 -15.78 6.93 12.88
C GLY A 236 -14.72 7.76 12.16
N GLU A 237 -13.53 7.19 12.02
CA GLU A 237 -12.41 7.91 11.43
C GLU A 237 -12.64 8.14 9.93
N MET A 238 -12.25 9.31 9.43
CA MET A 238 -12.44 9.68 8.04
C MET A 238 -11.26 10.49 7.50
N ILE A 239 -11.10 10.44 6.19
CA ILE A 239 -10.12 11.22 5.43
C ILE A 239 -10.77 11.75 4.17
N MET A 240 -10.55 13.04 3.90
CA MET A 240 -11.04 13.74 2.72
C MET A 240 -9.86 14.11 1.82
N LEU A 241 -9.95 13.72 0.56
CA LEU A 241 -8.90 13.91 -0.46
C LEU A 241 -9.55 14.38 -1.76
N HIS A 242 -9.21 15.58 -2.22
CA HIS A 242 -9.65 16.14 -3.52
C HIS A 242 -11.15 16.00 -3.80
N GLY A 243 -12.00 16.37 -2.85
CA GLY A 243 -13.45 16.30 -3.05
C GLY A 243 -14.06 14.91 -2.87
N SER A 244 -13.26 13.92 -2.46
CA SER A 244 -13.71 12.57 -2.11
C SER A 244 -13.53 12.31 -0.62
N MET A 245 -14.32 11.38 -0.06
CA MET A 245 -14.26 10.98 1.34
C MET A 245 -14.15 9.46 1.45
N VAL A 246 -13.21 8.99 2.28
CA VAL A 246 -13.13 7.61 2.76
C VAL A 246 -13.41 7.64 4.25
N TRP A 247 -14.29 6.77 4.72
CA TRP A 247 -14.81 6.78 6.09
C TRP A 247 -14.92 5.37 6.64
N LEU A 248 -14.37 5.15 7.83
CA LEU A 248 -14.49 3.89 8.54
C LEU A 248 -15.52 4.05 9.68
N PRO A 249 -16.77 3.59 9.50
CA PRO A 249 -17.82 3.70 10.51
C PRO A 249 -17.56 2.81 11.72
N THR A 250 -18.13 3.19 12.86
CA THR A 250 -18.15 2.38 14.09
C THR A 250 -19.35 1.43 14.15
N ASP A 251 -19.71 0.84 13.00
CA ASP A 251 -20.88 -0.03 12.82
C ASP A 251 -20.62 -1.52 13.14
N GLY A 252 -19.36 -1.86 13.46
CA GLY A 252 -18.91 -3.20 13.80
C GLY A 252 -18.44 -4.07 12.62
N ASN A 253 -18.41 -3.53 11.40
CA ASN A 253 -18.02 -4.29 10.20
C ASN A 253 -16.55 -4.11 9.78
N ASP A 254 -15.81 -3.17 10.39
CA ASP A 254 -14.40 -2.84 10.08
C ASP A 254 -14.13 -2.70 8.56
N THR A 255 -15.08 -2.10 7.85
CA THR A 255 -15.02 -1.93 6.39
C THR A 255 -15.21 -0.45 6.07
N PRO A 256 -14.27 0.19 5.36
CA PRO A 256 -14.43 1.59 4.98
C PRO A 256 -15.48 1.75 3.87
N ASP A 257 -16.25 2.82 3.96
CA ASP A 257 -17.08 3.33 2.88
C ASP A 257 -16.33 4.42 2.10
N PHE A 258 -16.66 4.56 0.82
CA PHE A 258 -15.99 5.47 -0.10
C PHE A 258 -16.98 6.25 -0.94
N LEU A 259 -16.86 7.57 -0.90
CA LEU A 259 -17.70 8.49 -1.63
C LEU A 259 -16.85 9.43 -2.49
N ALA A 260 -16.91 9.22 -3.80
CA ALA A 260 -16.34 10.10 -4.82
C ALA A 260 -17.48 10.69 -5.68
N PRO A 261 -17.80 11.98 -5.56
CA PRO A 261 -18.90 12.60 -6.29
C PRO A 261 -18.50 12.77 -7.76
N VAL A 262 -19.43 12.44 -8.66
CA VAL A 262 -19.29 12.68 -10.10
C VAL A 262 -20.24 13.81 -10.48
N GLY A 263 -19.72 15.02 -10.71
CA GLY A 263 -20.51 16.20 -11.08
C GLY A 263 -20.83 17.15 -9.91
N ASP A 264 -21.87 17.98 -10.05
CA ASP A 264 -22.27 18.97 -9.04
C ASP A 264 -22.81 18.31 -7.76
N ASP A 265 -22.46 18.91 -6.62
CA ASP A 265 -22.66 18.44 -5.24
C ASP A 265 -24.07 17.80 -5.00
N PRO A 266 -24.16 16.49 -4.71
CA PRO A 266 -25.43 15.84 -4.39
C PRO A 266 -26.03 16.30 -3.04
N GLY A 267 -25.31 17.11 -2.25
CA GLY A 267 -25.77 17.62 -0.95
C GLY A 267 -25.78 16.53 0.12
N ILE A 268 -24.87 15.57 0.05
CA ILE A 268 -24.79 14.47 1.03
C ILE A 268 -24.29 15.04 2.36
N PRO A 269 -25.09 14.98 3.44
CA PRO A 269 -24.68 15.56 4.71
C PRO A 269 -23.55 14.75 5.35
N VAL A 270 -22.48 15.44 5.71
CA VAL A 270 -21.42 14.91 6.59
C VAL A 270 -21.53 15.60 7.93
N TYR A 271 -21.64 14.82 9.00
CA TYR A 271 -21.60 15.34 10.36
C TYR A 271 -20.23 15.04 10.97
N ALA A 272 -19.46 16.10 11.19
CA ALA A 272 -18.13 16.05 11.76
C ALA A 272 -18.18 16.37 13.26
N ALA A 273 -17.59 15.51 14.09
CA ALA A 273 -17.37 15.82 15.50
C ALA A 273 -15.95 16.35 15.76
N PHE A 274 -15.01 16.03 14.86
CA PHE A 274 -13.66 16.55 14.89
C PHE A 274 -13.04 16.52 13.48
N ASN A 275 -12.45 17.61 12.99
CA ASN A 275 -11.67 17.62 11.75
C ASN A 275 -10.42 18.49 11.88
N VAL A 276 -9.36 18.11 11.17
CA VAL A 276 -8.22 18.98 10.86
C VAL A 276 -8.09 19.09 9.35
N THR A 277 -8.30 20.30 8.84
CA THR A 277 -8.32 20.61 7.41
C THR A 277 -7.16 21.54 7.04
N LEU A 278 -6.44 21.22 5.96
CA LEU A 278 -5.43 22.10 5.41
C LEU A 278 -6.07 23.22 4.57
N GLU A 279 -5.81 24.47 4.95
CA GLU A 279 -6.12 25.65 4.15
C GLU A 279 -4.83 26.23 3.57
N GLY A 280 -4.74 26.32 2.24
CA GLY A 280 -3.56 26.83 1.53
C GLY A 280 -2.76 25.73 0.82
N PRO A 281 -1.59 26.09 0.26
CA PRO A 281 -0.85 25.21 -0.63
C PRO A 281 0.15 24.31 0.09
N PHE A 282 0.61 23.27 -0.60
CA PHE A 282 1.91 22.68 -0.31
C PHE A 282 3.03 23.60 -0.79
N HIS A 283 4.09 23.68 -0.01
CA HIS A 283 5.24 24.54 -0.27
C HIS A 283 6.40 23.76 -0.90
N GLU A 284 6.47 22.47 -0.64
CA GLU A 284 7.48 21.58 -1.19
C GLU A 284 6.84 20.24 -1.59
N TYR A 285 7.33 19.68 -2.69
CA TYR A 285 7.09 18.30 -3.05
C TYR A 285 8.38 17.50 -2.88
N ILE A 286 8.29 16.36 -2.21
CA ILE A 286 9.43 15.47 -1.95
C ILE A 286 9.12 14.12 -2.58
N SER A 287 9.93 13.71 -3.54
CA SER A 287 9.96 12.31 -3.98
C SER A 287 11.03 11.57 -3.17
N PHE A 288 10.73 10.36 -2.72
CA PHE A 288 11.69 9.51 -2.01
C PHE A 288 11.69 8.07 -2.51
N ASP A 289 12.84 7.42 -2.46
CA ASP A 289 13.03 6.00 -2.78
C ASP A 289 14.05 5.39 -1.80
N ALA A 290 13.64 4.34 -1.10
CA ALA A 290 14.48 3.64 -0.13
C ALA A 290 15.24 2.49 -0.83
N ASP A 291 16.54 2.39 -0.54
CA ASP A 291 17.35 1.25 -1.00
C ASP A 291 16.92 -0.05 -0.31
N ASP A 292 16.49 0.04 0.95
CA ASP A 292 16.06 -1.07 1.78
C ASP A 292 14.65 -1.53 1.37
N PRO A 293 14.43 -2.83 1.07
CA PRO A 293 13.10 -3.36 0.76
C PRO A 293 12.08 -3.16 1.89
N ASP A 294 12.52 -3.06 3.15
CA ASP A 294 11.65 -2.78 4.29
C ASP A 294 11.21 -1.30 4.33
N GLY A 295 11.79 -0.44 3.48
CA GLY A 295 11.39 0.97 3.34
C GLY A 295 11.81 1.86 4.51
N ILE A 296 11.21 3.04 4.61
CA ILE A 296 11.39 4.02 5.69
C ILE A 296 10.13 4.09 6.56
N ALA A 297 10.31 4.11 7.89
CA ALA A 297 9.20 4.30 8.83
C ALA A 297 8.62 5.72 8.73
N LEU A 298 7.33 5.86 8.97
CA LEU A 298 6.62 7.13 8.91
C LEU A 298 7.22 8.15 9.89
N ASP A 299 7.59 7.72 11.10
CA ASP A 299 8.27 8.59 12.07
C ASP A 299 9.58 9.16 11.53
N ASP A 300 10.40 8.32 10.91
CA ASP A 300 11.70 8.72 10.36
C ASP A 300 11.55 9.60 9.12
N LEU A 301 10.49 9.38 8.34
CA LEU A 301 10.12 10.22 7.21
C LEU A 301 9.72 11.62 7.68
N TYR A 302 8.90 11.74 8.73
CA TYR A 302 8.56 13.03 9.34
C TYR A 302 9.78 13.71 9.95
N ARG A 303 10.64 12.99 10.68
CA ARG A 303 11.92 13.53 11.19
C ARG A 303 12.78 14.08 10.07
N ARG A 304 12.82 13.39 8.93
CA ARG A 304 13.53 13.86 7.74
C ARG A 304 12.93 15.14 7.19
N ILE A 305 11.60 15.22 7.07
CA ILE A 305 10.89 16.44 6.67
C ILE A 305 11.24 17.60 7.60
N PHE A 306 11.20 17.40 8.93
CA PHE A 306 11.58 18.42 9.90
C PHE A 306 13.04 18.86 9.77
N SER A 307 13.97 17.91 9.57
CA SER A 307 15.38 18.21 9.33
C SER A 307 15.58 19.08 8.08
N PHE A 308 14.92 18.73 6.98
CA PHE A 308 14.96 19.53 5.76
C PHE A 308 14.33 20.91 5.92
N ALA A 309 13.24 21.01 6.70
CA ALA A 309 12.60 22.27 7.02
C ALA A 309 13.56 23.19 7.78
N LYS A 310 14.15 22.71 8.89
CA LYS A 310 15.11 23.46 9.72
C LYS A 310 16.33 23.95 8.91
N ALA A 311 16.83 23.12 8.01
CA ALA A 311 18.00 23.47 7.20
C ALA A 311 17.72 24.55 6.14
N ARG A 312 16.47 24.65 5.64
CA ARG A 312 16.15 25.42 4.43
C ARG A 312 15.18 26.57 4.66
N ARG A 313 14.42 26.55 5.76
CA ARG A 313 13.35 27.51 6.06
C ARG A 313 13.56 28.18 7.40
N LYS A 314 13.72 29.50 7.37
CA LYS A 314 13.81 30.33 8.59
C LYS A 314 12.45 30.56 9.26
N ASP A 315 11.37 30.36 8.51
CA ASP A 315 9.98 30.53 8.94
C ASP A 315 9.34 29.22 9.37
N PHE A 316 10.10 28.11 9.44
CA PHE A 316 9.61 26.86 9.99
C PHE A 316 9.37 27.02 11.50
N LYS A 317 8.13 26.72 11.91
CA LYS A 317 7.65 26.90 13.28
C LYS A 317 7.37 25.58 14.01
N GLY A 318 7.74 24.44 13.44
CA GLY A 318 7.58 23.13 14.09
C GLY A 318 6.34 22.34 13.67
N VAL A 319 5.37 22.92 12.97
CA VAL A 319 4.16 22.21 12.51
C VAL A 319 4.12 22.09 10.99
N VAL A 320 3.84 20.87 10.50
CA VAL A 320 3.62 20.57 9.08
C VAL A 320 2.31 19.83 8.88
N ALA A 321 1.66 20.06 7.74
CA ALA A 321 0.67 19.14 7.19
C ALA A 321 1.26 18.45 5.97
N VAL A 322 1.02 17.16 5.86
CA VAL A 322 1.70 16.29 4.90
C VAL A 322 0.68 15.40 4.24
N SER A 323 0.70 15.35 2.90
CA SER A 323 0.06 14.28 2.15
C SER A 323 1.13 13.39 1.53
N ILE A 324 0.91 12.08 1.57
CA ILE A 324 1.82 11.06 1.04
C ILE A 324 1.02 10.21 0.07
N ALA A 325 1.55 9.97 -1.13
CA ALA A 325 1.13 8.84 -1.97
C ALA A 325 2.38 7.99 -2.24
N GLY A 326 2.34 6.71 -1.87
CA GLY A 326 3.53 5.87 -1.98
C GLY A 326 3.21 4.39 -1.86
N VAL A 327 4.19 3.56 -2.23
CA VAL A 327 4.04 2.11 -2.08
C VAL A 327 4.47 1.70 -0.70
N SER A 328 3.55 1.02 -0.01
CA SER A 328 3.72 0.53 1.35
C SER A 328 4.74 -0.61 1.37
N ALA A 329 5.65 -0.56 2.33
CA ALA A 329 6.47 -1.72 2.74
C ALA A 329 5.82 -2.48 3.91
N GLY A 330 4.74 -1.96 4.48
CA GLY A 330 4.00 -2.54 5.58
C GLY A 330 3.26 -1.46 6.36
N VAL A 331 1.94 -1.58 6.47
CA VAL A 331 1.06 -0.66 7.19
C VAL A 331 0.71 -1.24 8.54
N THR A 332 0.92 -0.43 9.57
CA THR A 332 0.49 -0.69 10.95
C THR A 332 -0.45 0.43 11.35
N GLY A 333 -1.55 0.11 11.99
CA GLY A 333 -2.63 1.06 12.16
C GLY A 333 -3.46 0.85 13.41
N SER A 334 -4.31 1.82 13.68
CA SER A 334 -5.37 1.76 14.66
C SER A 334 -6.68 2.15 13.97
N ALA A 335 -7.81 1.72 14.52
CA ALA A 335 -9.12 2.19 14.10
C ALA A 335 -10.05 2.31 15.30
N ILE A 336 -10.78 3.42 15.41
CA ILE A 336 -11.85 3.55 16.40
C ILE A 336 -13.00 2.62 16.01
N ILE A 337 -13.37 1.69 16.89
CA ILE A 337 -14.45 0.71 16.69
C ILE A 337 -15.72 1.05 17.47
N ARG A 338 -15.65 2.07 18.34
CA ARG A 338 -16.78 2.54 19.14
C ARG A 338 -16.85 4.06 19.13
N ALA A 339 -17.99 4.63 18.71
CA ALA A 339 -18.19 6.07 18.68
C ALA A 339 -17.92 6.71 20.07
N PRO A 340 -17.05 7.74 20.19
CA PRO A 340 -16.67 8.34 21.47
C PRO A 340 -17.75 9.28 22.05
N LEU A 341 -18.95 8.76 22.28
CA LEU A 341 -20.10 9.48 22.80
C LEU A 341 -20.11 9.58 24.33
N ARG A 342 -20.67 10.68 24.86
CA ARG A 342 -20.83 10.88 26.31
C ARG A 342 -21.58 9.75 27.00
N GLU A 343 -22.61 9.21 26.35
CA GLU A 343 -23.41 8.09 26.88
C GLU A 343 -22.65 6.75 26.87
N TYR A 344 -21.60 6.63 26.04
CA TYR A 344 -20.79 5.42 25.94
C TYR A 344 -19.59 5.42 26.89
N ALA A 345 -19.26 6.58 27.49
CA ALA A 345 -18.10 6.74 28.37
C ALA A 345 -18.09 5.78 29.58
N GLY A 346 -19.25 5.42 30.12
CA GLY A 346 -19.35 4.52 31.27
C GLY A 346 -18.50 4.97 32.46
N GLU A 347 -17.54 4.15 32.88
CA GLU A 347 -16.61 4.44 33.98
C GLU A 347 -15.23 4.99 33.51
N LEU A 348 -15.10 5.41 32.25
CA LEU A 348 -13.85 5.94 31.70
C LEU A 348 -13.34 7.13 32.51
N LYS A 349 -12.13 7.01 33.08
CA LYS A 349 -11.50 8.06 33.92
C LYS A 349 -10.50 8.92 33.15
N GLY A 350 -9.81 8.34 32.18
CA GLY A 350 -8.79 9.02 31.37
C GLY A 350 -9.21 9.15 29.92
N THR A 351 -8.51 8.50 29.01
CA THR A 351 -8.77 8.55 27.56
C THR A 351 -9.10 7.17 26.98
N ILE A 352 -9.78 7.14 25.84
CA ILE A 352 -10.03 5.92 25.06
C ILE A 352 -8.74 5.26 24.55
N MET A 353 -7.61 5.95 24.69
CA MET A 353 -6.28 5.46 24.35
C MET A 353 -5.54 4.89 25.56
N ASP A 354 -6.12 4.87 26.77
CA ASP A 354 -5.42 4.31 27.93
C ASP A 354 -5.28 2.78 27.81
N GLU A 355 -4.13 2.23 28.21
CA GLU A 355 -3.74 0.83 27.97
C GLU A 355 -4.76 -0.19 28.49
N ASP A 356 -5.44 0.13 29.59
CA ASP A 356 -6.43 -0.73 30.25
C ASP A 356 -7.79 -0.78 29.54
N VAL A 357 -8.08 0.18 28.66
CA VAL A 357 -9.39 0.31 27.98
C VAL A 357 -9.30 0.38 26.47
N ILE A 358 -8.12 0.62 25.87
CA ILE A 358 -7.99 0.84 24.42
C ILE A 358 -8.62 -0.26 23.57
N GLY A 359 -8.58 -1.52 24.00
CA GLY A 359 -9.18 -2.64 23.27
C GLY A 359 -10.71 -2.61 23.18
N ASP A 360 -11.39 -1.85 24.05
CA ASP A 360 -12.85 -1.66 24.00
C ASP A 360 -13.26 -0.53 23.03
N TRP A 361 -12.31 0.31 22.63
CA TRP A 361 -12.55 1.52 21.85
C TRP A 361 -11.89 1.50 20.48
N CYS A 362 -10.75 0.83 20.35
CA CYS A 362 -9.93 0.80 19.16
C CYS A 362 -9.45 -0.63 18.85
N THR A 363 -9.36 -0.97 17.57
CA THR A 363 -8.47 -2.05 17.11
C THR A 363 -7.08 -1.48 16.89
N VAL A 364 -6.05 -2.21 17.29
CA VAL A 364 -4.65 -1.83 17.07
C VAL A 364 -3.95 -2.99 16.39
N ASN A 365 -3.38 -2.74 15.21
CA ASN A 365 -2.60 -3.71 14.46
C ASN A 365 -1.16 -3.23 14.32
N THR A 366 -0.27 -3.94 15.02
CA THR A 366 1.18 -3.73 14.98
C THR A 366 1.90 -4.67 14.00
N ASP A 367 1.19 -5.66 13.46
CA ASP A 367 1.72 -6.56 12.44
C ASP A 367 1.59 -5.87 11.07
N PRO A 368 2.69 -5.69 10.31
CA PRO A 368 2.62 -4.98 9.04
C PRO A 368 1.75 -5.72 8.00
N LEU A 369 0.75 -5.02 7.47
CA LEU A 369 -0.11 -5.49 6.37
C LEU A 369 0.13 -4.68 5.09
N HIS A 370 -0.50 -5.03 3.98
CA HIS A 370 -0.52 -4.22 2.75
C HIS A 370 0.87 -3.89 2.18
N THR A 371 1.83 -4.79 2.31
CA THR A 371 3.13 -4.66 1.61
C THR A 371 2.89 -4.72 0.10
N GLY A 372 3.37 -3.71 -0.63
CA GLY A 372 3.22 -3.61 -2.07
C GLY A 372 1.95 -2.90 -2.56
N ASP A 373 0.97 -2.67 -1.69
CA ASP A 373 -0.22 -1.87 -2.00
C ASP A 373 0.13 -0.37 -1.98
N THR A 374 -0.65 0.45 -2.67
CA THR A 374 -0.49 1.91 -2.67
C THR A 374 -1.21 2.54 -1.47
N LEU A 375 -0.47 3.29 -0.66
CA LEU A 375 -1.01 4.08 0.46
C LEU A 375 -1.15 5.55 0.03
N ILE A 376 -2.33 6.13 0.25
CA ILE A 376 -2.49 7.58 0.34
C ILE A 376 -2.72 7.96 1.78
N SER A 377 -1.96 8.92 2.29
CA SER A 377 -2.15 9.48 3.62
C SER A 377 -2.28 10.99 3.56
N PHE A 378 -3.05 11.53 4.50
CA PHE A 378 -2.95 12.92 4.91
C PHE A 378 -2.84 12.97 6.43
N GLY A 379 -1.99 13.86 6.92
CA GLY A 379 -1.79 14.03 8.35
C GLY A 379 -1.00 15.25 8.74
N VAL A 380 -0.90 15.42 10.05
CA VAL A 380 -0.24 16.55 10.69
C VAL A 380 0.91 16.04 11.55
N GLY A 381 2.03 16.74 11.47
CA GLY A 381 3.21 16.48 12.29
C GLY A 381 3.61 17.70 13.10
N VAL A 382 3.86 17.49 14.39
CA VAL A 382 4.39 18.49 15.31
C VAL A 382 5.77 18.05 15.77
N ASP A 383 6.80 18.83 15.46
CA ASP A 383 8.16 18.69 15.97
C ASP A 383 8.27 19.35 17.34
N THR A 384 8.30 18.56 18.40
CA THR A 384 8.34 19.04 19.79
C THR A 384 9.72 19.57 20.19
N THR A 385 10.73 19.41 19.34
CA THR A 385 12.09 19.94 19.56
C THR A 385 12.26 21.37 19.04
N THR A 386 11.27 21.91 18.33
CA THR A 386 11.25 23.29 17.82
C THR A 386 10.55 24.23 18.80
N ASP A 387 10.83 25.54 18.72
CA ASP A 387 10.08 26.55 19.47
C ASP A 387 8.66 26.70 18.91
N LEU A 388 7.69 26.18 19.67
CA LEU A 388 6.26 26.20 19.31
C LEU A 388 5.49 27.39 19.90
N SER A 389 6.17 28.33 20.57
CA SER A 389 5.54 29.46 21.28
C SER A 389 4.72 30.40 20.39
N SER A 390 4.87 30.29 19.07
CA SER A 390 4.09 31.06 18.11
C SER A 390 2.67 30.54 17.86
N TYR A 391 2.32 29.36 18.37
CA TYR A 391 0.96 28.82 18.31
C TYR A 391 0.25 28.97 19.66
N ASP A 392 -1.07 29.09 19.60
CA ASP A 392 -1.90 28.93 20.79
C ASP A 392 -1.77 27.49 21.34
N PRO A 393 -1.51 27.29 22.64
CA PRO A 393 -1.34 25.95 23.21
C PRO A 393 -2.56 25.05 23.04
N VAL A 394 -3.78 25.58 23.17
CA VAL A 394 -5.02 24.79 23.03
C VAL A 394 -5.13 24.29 21.59
N ALA A 395 -4.95 25.20 20.61
CA ALA A 395 -4.97 24.87 19.20
C ALA A 395 -3.86 23.89 18.79
N LEU A 396 -2.69 23.93 19.43
CA LEU A 396 -1.63 22.96 19.20
C LEU A 396 -1.97 21.57 19.75
N HIS A 397 -2.60 21.53 20.93
CA HIS A 397 -3.03 20.29 21.57
C HIS A 397 -4.19 19.60 20.84
N SER A 398 -4.95 20.32 20.01
CA SER A 398 -6.04 19.74 19.22
C SER A 398 -5.58 19.05 17.93
N LEU A 399 -4.30 19.17 17.53
CA LEU A 399 -3.82 18.59 16.26
C LEU A 399 -3.51 17.09 16.33
N ALA A 400 -2.85 16.66 17.40
CA ALA A 400 -2.31 15.31 17.51
C ALA A 400 -2.17 14.87 18.97
N TYR A 401 -2.30 13.56 19.18
CA TYR A 401 -2.07 12.91 20.46
C TYR A 401 -0.92 11.89 20.34
N ILE A 402 -0.45 11.39 21.47
CA ILE A 402 0.55 10.31 21.48
C ILE A 402 -0.23 9.01 21.60
N HIS A 403 -0.24 8.22 20.53
CA HIS A 403 -0.84 6.88 20.60
C HIS A 403 0.03 5.98 21.48
N PRO A 404 -0.54 5.08 22.32
CA PRO A 404 0.22 4.23 23.24
C PRO A 404 1.26 3.36 22.54
N SER A 405 0.97 2.89 21.33
CA SER A 405 1.92 2.15 20.48
C SER A 405 3.15 2.96 20.06
N HIS A 406 3.27 4.24 20.44
CA HIS A 406 4.41 5.12 20.18
C HIS A 406 5.22 5.47 21.44
N THR A 407 5.17 4.65 22.51
CA THR A 407 6.01 4.85 23.70
C THR A 407 7.49 4.99 23.31
N GLY A 408 8.06 6.19 23.47
CA GLY A 408 9.50 6.46 23.26
C GLY A 408 9.83 7.64 22.35
N ASN A 409 8.89 8.10 21.51
CA ASN A 409 9.13 9.20 20.55
C ASN A 409 8.66 10.55 21.09
N ALA A 410 9.38 11.09 22.08
CA ALA A 410 9.04 12.38 22.68
C ALA A 410 9.32 13.59 21.76
N ASP A 411 10.04 13.39 20.65
CA ASP A 411 10.53 14.42 19.71
C ASP A 411 9.51 14.80 18.62
N LEU A 412 8.43 14.03 18.44
CA LEU A 412 7.36 14.38 17.51
C LEU A 412 5.97 13.90 17.99
N LYS A 413 4.92 14.53 17.47
CA LYS A 413 3.53 14.05 17.55
C LYS A 413 2.94 13.99 16.16
N LEU A 414 2.31 12.87 15.83
CA LEU A 414 1.72 12.62 14.51
C LEU A 414 0.23 12.32 14.63
N HIS A 415 -0.53 12.75 13.63
CA HIS A 415 -1.92 12.37 13.42
C HIS A 415 -2.11 12.15 11.93
N ASN A 416 -2.20 10.89 11.51
CA ASN A 416 -2.25 10.50 10.11
C ASN A 416 -3.39 9.53 9.90
N HIS A 417 -4.25 9.81 8.93
CA HIS A 417 -5.12 8.78 8.39
C HIS A 417 -4.55 8.32 7.05
N GLY A 418 -4.72 7.04 6.76
CA GLY A 418 -4.23 6.41 5.54
C GLY A 418 -5.29 5.54 4.91
N VAL A 419 -5.34 5.53 3.59
CA VAL A 419 -6.20 4.68 2.78
C VAL A 419 -5.32 3.82 1.90
N ILE A 420 -5.59 2.53 1.89
CA ILE A 420 -4.90 1.54 1.08
C ILE A 420 -5.71 1.33 -0.19
N PHE A 421 -5.03 1.45 -1.33
CA PHE A 421 -5.59 1.25 -2.65
C PHE A 421 -4.94 0.07 -3.36
N ARG A 422 -5.70 -0.59 -4.23
CA ARG A 422 -5.24 -1.68 -5.09
C ARG A 422 -5.69 -1.49 -6.53
N GLY A 423 -4.93 -2.10 -7.46
CA GLY A 423 -5.32 -2.24 -8.85
C GLY A 423 -4.84 -1.12 -9.78
N VAL A 424 -4.24 -0.07 -9.23
CA VAL A 424 -3.61 1.02 -9.98
C VAL A 424 -2.09 1.00 -9.74
N PRO A 425 -1.30 0.77 -10.80
CA PRO A 425 0.16 0.76 -10.69
C PRO A 425 0.75 2.12 -10.30
N TRP A 426 1.84 2.09 -9.55
CA TRP A 426 2.64 3.25 -9.20
C TRP A 426 3.26 3.93 -10.44
N ASP A 427 2.89 5.18 -10.69
CA ASP A 427 3.50 6.03 -11.72
C ASP A 427 4.51 6.99 -11.08
N LYS A 428 5.80 6.65 -11.18
CA LYS A 428 6.89 7.49 -10.65
C LYS A 428 6.94 8.90 -11.27
N ASN A 429 6.40 9.09 -12.48
CA ASN A 429 6.48 10.35 -13.20
C ASN A 429 5.24 11.25 -12.93
N ALA A 430 4.13 10.70 -12.44
CA ALA A 430 2.94 11.45 -12.12
C ALA A 430 3.16 12.40 -10.94
N SER A 431 2.58 13.61 -10.95
CA SER A 431 2.59 14.47 -9.76
C SER A 431 1.81 13.81 -8.61
N LEU A 432 2.02 14.28 -7.38
CA LEU A 432 1.26 13.80 -6.22
C LEU A 432 -0.26 13.91 -6.45
N GLU A 433 -0.72 15.05 -6.94
CA GLU A 433 -2.13 15.31 -7.21
C GLU A 433 -2.69 14.35 -8.25
N LYS A 434 -1.94 14.10 -9.32
CA LYS A 434 -2.36 13.17 -10.37
C LYS A 434 -2.45 11.75 -9.83
N LEU A 435 -1.48 11.31 -9.01
CA LEU A 435 -1.52 10.01 -8.36
C LEU A 435 -2.77 9.87 -7.48
N ILE A 436 -3.03 10.86 -6.63
CA ILE A 436 -4.20 10.83 -5.73
C ILE A 436 -5.50 10.78 -6.53
N GLN A 437 -5.64 11.61 -7.56
CA GLN A 437 -6.85 11.63 -8.41
C GLN A 437 -7.06 10.30 -9.13
N THR A 438 -6.03 9.75 -9.76
CA THR A 438 -6.13 8.44 -10.45
C THR A 438 -6.52 7.32 -9.49
N LEU A 439 -5.97 7.30 -8.28
CA LEU A 439 -6.32 6.29 -7.28
C LEU A 439 -7.78 6.43 -6.82
N LEU A 440 -8.24 7.64 -6.56
CA LEU A 440 -9.63 7.90 -6.17
C LEU A 440 -10.65 7.56 -7.27
N GLU A 441 -10.25 7.66 -8.55
CA GLU A 441 -11.13 7.39 -9.70
C GLU A 441 -11.11 5.92 -10.14
N GLU A 442 -9.97 5.25 -10.08
CA GLU A 442 -9.75 3.95 -10.75
C GLU A 442 -9.45 2.79 -9.79
N ALA A 443 -8.99 3.05 -8.56
CA ALA A 443 -8.53 2.00 -7.66
C ALA A 443 -9.62 1.45 -6.74
N GLU A 444 -9.40 0.22 -6.27
CA GLU A 444 -10.17 -0.37 -5.19
C GLU A 444 -9.65 0.15 -3.84
N VAL A 445 -10.56 0.62 -2.98
CA VAL A 445 -10.25 0.96 -1.59
C VAL A 445 -10.24 -0.34 -0.78
N ALA A 446 -9.06 -0.75 -0.33
CA ALA A 446 -8.86 -2.00 0.41
C ALA A 446 -9.05 -1.82 1.92
N GLU A 447 -8.53 -0.73 2.49
CA GLU A 447 -8.54 -0.50 3.94
C GLU A 447 -8.37 0.99 4.26
N MET A 448 -8.82 1.43 5.44
CA MET A 448 -8.54 2.75 5.99
C MET A 448 -8.17 2.62 7.46
N ARG A 449 -7.13 3.34 7.90
CA ARG A 449 -6.65 3.32 9.29
C ARG A 449 -6.14 4.68 9.73
N HIS A 450 -6.17 4.90 11.05
CA HIS A 450 -5.19 5.74 11.70
C HIS A 450 -3.80 5.11 11.56
N LEU A 451 -2.84 5.79 10.95
CA LEU A 451 -1.50 5.23 10.75
C LEU A 451 -0.66 5.35 12.00
N LEU A 452 -0.02 4.24 12.37
CA LEU A 452 1.05 4.27 13.37
C LEU A 452 2.36 4.70 12.71
N GLY A 453 3.22 5.41 13.46
CA GLY A 453 4.57 5.80 13.09
C GLY A 453 5.49 4.68 12.60
N SER A 454 5.18 3.43 12.98
CA SER A 454 5.83 2.20 12.49
C SER A 454 5.44 1.81 11.07
N THR A 455 4.42 2.43 10.46
CA THR A 455 4.05 2.23 9.05
C THR A 455 5.26 2.54 8.17
N ARG A 456 5.55 1.69 7.21
CA ARG A 456 6.74 1.81 6.35
C ARG A 456 6.36 2.02 4.90
N LEU A 457 7.09 2.90 4.21
CA LEU A 457 6.94 3.13 2.77
C LEU A 457 8.26 2.86 2.06
N ARG A 458 8.20 2.17 0.92
CA ARG A 458 9.38 1.90 0.09
C ARG A 458 9.76 3.11 -0.75
N ARG A 459 8.76 3.80 -1.29
CA ARG A 459 8.90 4.97 -2.16
C ARG A 459 7.62 5.77 -2.18
N GLY A 460 7.70 7.03 -2.53
CA GLY A 460 6.50 7.86 -2.63
C GLY A 460 6.77 9.31 -3.02
N LYS A 461 5.68 10.05 -3.14
CA LYS A 461 5.64 11.49 -3.29
C LYS A 461 4.93 12.11 -2.11
N ILE A 462 5.45 13.24 -1.66
CA ILE A 462 4.99 13.92 -0.46
C ILE A 462 4.73 15.38 -0.79
N GLY A 463 3.58 15.90 -0.40
CA GLY A 463 3.29 17.33 -0.38
C GLY A 463 3.44 17.83 1.04
N VAL A 464 4.28 18.86 1.25
CA VAL A 464 4.57 19.41 2.58
C VAL A 464 4.07 20.85 2.68
N ALA A 465 3.15 21.10 3.60
CA ALA A 465 2.70 22.43 3.98
C ALA A 465 3.32 22.82 5.32
N TYR A 466 4.01 23.96 5.35
CA TYR A 466 4.53 24.56 6.58
C TYR A 466 3.46 25.45 7.21
N ILE A 467 3.01 25.09 8.41
CA ILE A 467 1.80 25.68 8.97
C ILE A 467 2.13 26.99 9.67
N SER A 468 1.52 28.07 9.21
CA SER A 468 1.75 29.42 9.75
C SER A 468 0.84 29.78 10.93
N GLY A 469 -0.28 29.06 11.07
CA GLY A 469 -1.25 29.23 12.15
C GLY A 469 -2.31 28.11 12.16
N ILE A 470 -3.01 28.00 13.29
CA ILE A 470 -4.08 27.04 13.53
C ILE A 470 -5.31 27.84 13.98
N SER A 471 -6.48 27.56 13.42
CA SER A 471 -7.74 28.20 13.79
C SER A 471 -8.75 27.15 14.23
N GLU A 472 -9.33 27.31 15.41
CA GLU A 472 -10.40 26.47 15.93
C GLU A 472 -11.76 27.12 15.64
N VAL A 473 -12.75 26.31 15.24
CA VAL A 473 -14.12 26.74 14.91
C VAL A 473 -15.14 25.93 15.69
#